data_AF-A0A1G6UQ66-F1
#
_entry.id   AF-A0A1G6UQ66-F1
#
_cell.length_a   1.000
_cell.length_b   1.000
_cell.length_c   1.000
_cell.angle_alpha   90.00
_cell.angle_beta   90.00
_cell.angle_gamma   90.00
#
_symmetry.space_group_name_H-M   'P 1'
#
loop_
_entity.id
_entity.type
_entity.pdbx_description
1 polymer ?
#
loop_
_entity_poly.entity_id
_entity_poly.type
_entity_poly.pdbx_seq_one_letter_code
_entity_poly.pdbx_strand_id
1 'polypeptide(L)'
;MFELDADTALANEERALVAASAGRRLSASTLIALGPVVCLFRREDEARLILDPAPLLAQARAKLICEVDPEGPREALRLEDREGQPILQLCLLPDSDFLVWERLLLGLSAAPMPDEALCWPSWRVRLRWRARTGRFLDTRGSLRFQPCSAPMSASGQRIAEAWCARYHCGACLR
;
A
#
# COMPACT_ATOMS: atom_id res chain seq x y z
N MET A 1 26.58 33.95 -21.27
CA MET A 1 26.22 34.30 -19.87
C MET A 1 24.74 33.98 -19.73
N PHE A 2 24.38 33.16 -18.73
CA PHE A 2 23.01 32.74 -18.33
C PHE A 2 22.31 31.61 -19.13
N GLU A 3 22.69 30.35 -18.89
CA GLU A 3 21.84 29.18 -19.21
C GLU A 3 22.05 27.97 -18.28
N LEU A 4 22.65 28.17 -17.09
CA LEU A 4 22.99 27.09 -16.13
C LEU A 4 22.12 27.07 -14.86
N ASP A 5 21.23 28.05 -14.68
CA ASP A 5 20.44 28.20 -13.44
C ASP A 5 19.08 27.49 -13.49
N ALA A 6 18.50 27.26 -14.68
CA ALA A 6 17.17 26.68 -14.82
C ALA A 6 17.11 25.16 -14.57
N ASP A 7 18.07 24.40 -15.11
CA ASP A 7 18.17 22.94 -14.87
C ASP A 7 18.50 22.62 -13.41
N THR A 8 19.33 23.46 -12.78
CA THR A 8 19.69 23.30 -11.37
C THR A 8 18.52 23.65 -10.45
N ALA A 9 17.68 24.61 -10.83
CA ALA A 9 16.45 24.97 -10.11
C ALA A 9 15.35 23.91 -10.24
N LEU A 10 15.12 23.35 -11.44
CA LEU A 10 14.19 22.23 -11.67
C LEU A 10 14.60 20.98 -10.89
N ALA A 11 15.88 20.62 -10.90
CA ALA A 11 16.40 19.51 -10.11
C ALA A 11 16.34 19.76 -8.60
N ASN A 12 16.46 21.02 -8.15
CA ASN A 12 16.30 21.39 -6.74
C ASN A 12 14.82 21.43 -6.32
N GLU A 13 13.90 21.83 -7.19
CA GLU A 13 12.46 21.78 -6.93
C GLU A 13 11.96 20.33 -6.92
N GLU A 14 12.43 19.46 -7.82
CA GLU A 14 12.20 18.01 -7.76
C GLU A 14 12.74 17.42 -6.46
N ARG A 15 13.98 17.76 -6.07
CA ARG A 15 14.56 17.32 -4.80
C ARG A 15 13.85 17.90 -3.58
N ALA A 16 13.33 19.13 -3.66
CA ALA A 16 12.55 19.76 -2.58
C ALA A 16 11.15 19.17 -2.48
N LEU A 17 10.52 18.76 -3.59
CA LEU A 17 9.25 18.03 -3.62
C LEU A 17 9.43 16.59 -3.09
N VAL A 18 10.54 15.94 -3.45
CA VAL A 18 10.97 14.64 -2.90
C VAL A 18 11.36 14.76 -1.42
N ALA A 19 11.94 15.87 -0.96
CA ALA A 19 12.26 16.09 0.44
C ALA A 19 11.02 16.48 1.28
N ALA A 20 10.08 17.23 0.70
CA ALA A 20 8.76 17.51 1.27
C ALA A 20 7.86 16.26 1.30
N SER A 21 8.17 15.22 0.53
CA SER A 21 7.58 13.88 0.58
C SER A 21 8.03 13.05 1.80
N ALA A 22 8.24 13.71 2.94
CA ALA A 22 8.49 13.05 4.21
C ALA A 22 7.27 12.17 4.57
N GLY A 23 7.29 10.94 4.09
CA GLY A 23 6.15 10.02 4.12
C GLY A 23 5.50 10.00 5.48
N ARG A 24 4.22 10.33 5.50
CA ARG A 24 3.44 10.42 6.72
C ARG A 24 3.37 9.03 7.34
N ARG A 25 3.62 8.96 8.65
CA ARG A 25 3.42 7.72 9.40
C ARG A 25 1.93 7.49 9.58
N LEU A 26 1.48 6.26 9.37
CA LEU A 26 0.09 5.89 9.57
C LEU A 26 -0.18 5.75 11.08
N SER A 27 -1.32 6.27 11.52
CA SER A 27 -1.77 6.08 12.89
C SER A 27 -2.45 4.72 13.05
N ALA A 28 -2.21 4.05 14.19
CA ALA A 28 -2.84 2.77 14.49
C ALA A 28 -4.38 2.88 14.54
N SER A 29 -4.90 3.98 15.08
CA SER A 29 -6.35 4.21 15.18
C SER A 29 -7.00 4.37 13.80
N THR A 30 -6.34 5.05 12.86
CA THR A 30 -6.84 5.17 11.48
C THR A 30 -6.88 3.82 10.78
N LEU A 31 -5.84 2.99 10.97
CA LEU A 31 -5.81 1.64 10.39
C LEU A 31 -6.92 0.74 10.94
N ILE A 32 -7.21 0.84 12.24
CA ILE A 32 -8.30 0.09 12.88
C ILE A 32 -9.66 0.55 12.35
N ALA A 33 -9.87 1.86 12.22
CA ALA A 33 -11.12 2.44 11.75
C ALA A 33 -11.42 2.13 10.28
N LEU A 34 -10.41 1.78 9.48
CA LEU A 34 -10.54 1.51 8.05
C LEU A 34 -11.41 0.28 7.74
N GLY A 35 -11.51 -0.65 8.70
CA GLY A 35 -12.26 -1.89 8.51
C GLY A 35 -11.50 -2.92 7.65
N PRO A 36 -12.21 -3.76 6.87
CA PRO A 36 -11.57 -4.79 6.05
C PRO A 36 -10.83 -4.17 4.87
N VAL A 37 -9.62 -4.66 4.61
CA VAL A 37 -8.78 -4.27 3.46
C VAL A 37 -8.09 -5.50 2.90
N VAL A 38 -7.62 -5.39 1.64
CA VAL A 38 -6.63 -6.33 1.12
C VAL A 38 -5.25 -5.82 1.47
N CYS A 39 -4.49 -6.64 2.16
CA CYS A 39 -3.11 -6.38 2.52
C CYS A 39 -2.18 -7.18 1.61
N LEU A 40 -1.41 -6.51 0.77
CA LEU A 40 -0.32 -7.09 -0.01
C LEU A 40 0.97 -6.95 0.79
N PHE A 41 1.70 -8.04 0.99
CA PHE A 41 2.93 -8.05 1.78
C PHE A 41 3.93 -9.05 1.20
N ARG A 42 5.21 -8.87 1.53
CA ARG A 42 6.24 -9.86 1.22
C ARG A 42 6.04 -11.10 2.09
N ARG A 43 6.17 -12.29 1.52
CA ARG A 43 5.95 -13.57 2.22
C ARG A 43 6.80 -13.69 3.49
N GLU A 44 8.02 -13.18 3.48
CA GLU A 44 8.92 -13.16 4.65
C GLU A 44 8.41 -12.30 5.82
N ASP A 45 7.54 -11.32 5.56
CA ASP A 45 6.99 -10.42 6.57
C ASP A 45 5.62 -10.86 7.10
N GLU A 46 5.09 -12.02 6.67
CA GLU A 46 3.77 -12.53 7.07
C GLU A 46 3.61 -12.61 8.59
N ALA A 47 4.60 -13.20 9.28
CA ALA A 47 4.57 -13.36 10.73
C ALA A 47 4.56 -12.00 11.45
N ARG A 48 5.35 -11.03 10.95
CA ARG A 48 5.40 -9.68 11.50
C ARG A 48 4.06 -8.98 11.34
N LEU A 49 3.47 -9.06 10.14
CA LEU A 49 2.17 -8.46 9.86
C LEU A 49 1.07 -8.98 10.80
N ILE A 50 1.01 -10.29 11.04
CA ILE A 50 -0.05 -10.92 11.85
C ILE A 50 0.17 -10.71 13.36
N LEU A 51 1.41 -10.83 13.83
CA LEU A 51 1.71 -10.83 15.26
C LEU A 51 1.83 -9.41 15.82
N ASP A 52 2.55 -8.53 15.11
CA ASP A 52 2.77 -7.14 15.49
C ASP A 52 3.30 -6.33 14.29
N PRO A 53 2.42 -5.69 13.50
CA PRO A 53 2.82 -4.83 12.40
C PRO A 53 3.44 -3.51 12.85
N ALA A 54 3.39 -3.12 14.13
CA ALA A 54 3.84 -1.78 14.56
C ALA A 54 5.31 -1.48 14.19
N PRO A 55 6.28 -2.39 14.34
CA PRO A 55 7.68 -2.14 13.92
C PRO A 55 7.82 -1.97 12.39
N LEU A 56 6.98 -2.66 11.62
CA LEU A 56 6.93 -2.56 10.16
C LEU A 56 6.41 -1.17 9.75
N LEU A 57 5.33 -0.73 10.38
CA LEU A 57 4.68 0.55 10.11
C LEU A 57 5.50 1.75 10.60
N ALA A 58 6.20 1.62 11.73
CA ALA A 58 6.99 2.70 12.32
C ALA A 58 8.18 3.15 11.44
N GLN A 59 8.68 2.22 10.62
CA GLN A 59 9.78 2.48 9.69
C GLN A 59 9.30 2.85 8.29
N ALA A 60 8.00 2.66 8.03
CA ALA A 60 7.42 2.86 6.73
C ALA A 60 7.05 4.33 6.47
N ARG A 61 7.22 4.73 5.22
CA ARG A 61 6.68 5.95 4.63
C ARG A 61 5.48 5.60 3.80
N ALA A 62 4.34 6.25 4.08
CA ALA A 62 3.14 6.08 3.29
C ALA A 62 3.19 6.91 2.00
N LYS A 63 2.77 6.28 0.90
CA LYS A 63 2.57 6.89 -0.41
C LYS A 63 1.23 6.47 -0.99
N LEU A 64 0.55 7.41 -1.62
CA LEU A 64 -0.65 7.15 -2.40
C LEU A 64 -0.25 6.69 -3.80
N ILE A 65 -0.86 5.60 -4.24
CA ILE A 65 -0.83 5.13 -5.62
C ILE A 65 -2.19 5.46 -6.22
N CYS A 66 -2.21 6.41 -7.17
CA CYS A 66 -3.38 6.74 -7.97
C CYS A 66 -2.97 6.67 -9.44
N GLU A 67 -3.37 5.59 -10.12
CA GLU A 67 -3.05 5.35 -11.52
C GLU A 67 -4.30 4.92 -12.28
N VAL A 68 -4.31 5.09 -13.60
CA VAL A 68 -5.35 4.53 -14.47
C VAL A 68 -4.65 3.54 -15.39
N ASP A 69 -5.03 2.28 -15.32
CA ASP A 69 -4.54 1.22 -16.18
C ASP A 69 -5.66 0.74 -17.14
N PRO A 70 -5.38 -0.16 -18.11
CA PRO A 70 -6.40 -0.67 -19.04
C PRO A 70 -7.58 -1.39 -18.36
N GLU A 71 -7.43 -1.77 -17.10
CA GLU A 71 -8.43 -2.45 -16.26
C GLU A 71 -9.23 -1.46 -15.40
N GLY A 72 -8.77 -0.20 -15.33
CA GLY A 72 -9.49 0.92 -14.77
C GLY A 72 -8.66 1.78 -13.81
N PRO A 73 -9.31 2.67 -13.04
CA PRO A 73 -8.63 3.41 -11.99
C PRO A 73 -8.20 2.47 -10.88
N ARG A 74 -6.96 2.64 -10.43
CA ARG A 74 -6.38 1.91 -9.32
C ARG A 74 -5.92 2.87 -8.26
N GLU A 75 -6.46 2.65 -7.07
CA GLU A 75 -6.07 3.34 -5.87
C GLU A 75 -5.51 2.36 -4.83
N ALA A 76 -4.36 2.70 -4.27
CA ALA A 76 -3.77 1.92 -3.18
C ALA A 76 -2.88 2.79 -2.30
N LEU A 77 -2.65 2.32 -1.08
CA LEU A 77 -1.71 2.91 -0.15
C LEU A 77 -0.49 2.02 -0.07
N ARG A 78 0.66 2.51 -0.53
CA ARG A 78 1.93 1.79 -0.42
C ARG A 78 2.72 2.29 0.77
N LEU A 79 3.30 1.35 1.49
CA LEU A 79 4.29 1.59 2.53
C LEU A 79 5.65 1.18 2.03
N GLU A 80 6.60 2.11 2.09
CA GLU A 80 7.97 1.92 1.65
C GLU A 80 8.95 2.06 2.81
N ASP A 81 10.07 1.33 2.77
CA ASP A 81 11.17 1.54 3.72
C ASP A 81 11.91 2.86 3.45
N ARG A 82 12.99 3.11 4.18
CA ARG A 82 13.79 4.34 4.03
C ARG A 82 14.50 4.40 2.68
N GLU A 83 14.70 3.24 2.06
CA GLU A 83 15.34 3.02 0.77
C GLU A 83 14.32 3.07 -0.39
N GLY A 84 13.04 3.33 -0.10
CA GLY A 84 11.97 3.43 -1.09
C GLY A 84 11.47 2.07 -1.60
N GLN A 85 11.86 0.96 -0.97
CA GLN A 85 11.40 -0.36 -1.38
C GLN A 85 10.02 -0.66 -0.77
N PRO A 86 9.10 -1.26 -1.54
CA PRO A 86 7.77 -1.58 -1.06
C PRO A 86 7.82 -2.65 0.03
N ILE A 87 7.29 -2.35 1.20
CA ILE A 87 7.14 -3.26 2.33
C ILE A 87 5.75 -3.90 2.33
N LEU A 88 4.74 -3.05 2.17
CA LEU A 88 3.32 -3.37 2.32
C LEU A 88 2.54 -2.52 1.31
N GLN A 89 1.41 -3.03 0.84
CA GLN A 89 0.42 -2.21 0.17
C GLN A 89 -0.98 -2.56 0.67
N LEU A 90 -1.80 -1.56 0.94
CA LEU A 90 -3.21 -1.72 1.26
C LEU A 90 -4.06 -1.34 0.05
N CYS A 91 -5.01 -2.21 -0.29
CA CYS A 91 -6.03 -1.95 -1.29
C CYS A 91 -7.41 -1.94 -0.61
N LEU A 92 -8.23 -0.97 -0.99
CA LEU A 92 -9.57 -0.82 -0.45
C LEU A 92 -10.49 -1.97 -0.91
N LEU A 93 -11.41 -2.37 -0.05
CA LEU A 93 -12.54 -3.23 -0.39
C LEU A 93 -13.84 -2.41 -0.37
N PRO A 94 -14.91 -2.87 -1.05
CA PRO A 94 -16.23 -2.24 -0.93
C PRO A 94 -16.72 -2.10 0.51
N ASP A 95 -16.30 -3.01 1.38
CA ASP A 95 -16.66 -3.06 2.80
C ASP A 95 -15.78 -2.16 3.69
N SER A 96 -14.73 -1.54 3.14
CA SER A 96 -13.88 -0.60 3.89
C SER A 96 -14.62 0.72 4.16
N ASP A 97 -14.25 1.41 5.25
CA ASP A 97 -14.71 2.78 5.47
C ASP A 97 -13.98 3.75 4.53
N PHE A 98 -14.64 4.13 3.44
CA PHE A 98 -14.09 5.03 2.43
C PHE A 98 -13.77 6.43 3.00
N LEU A 99 -14.52 6.94 3.98
CA LEU A 99 -14.22 8.25 4.56
C LEU A 99 -12.98 8.21 5.46
N VAL A 100 -12.74 7.09 6.14
CA VAL A 100 -11.48 6.86 6.86
C VAL A 100 -10.31 6.74 5.88
N TRP A 101 -10.51 6.03 4.76
CA TRP A 101 -9.53 5.91 3.69
C TRP A 101 -9.12 7.29 3.13
N GLU A 102 -10.09 8.10 2.72
CA GLU A 102 -9.83 9.45 2.22
C GLU A 102 -9.04 10.29 3.23
N ARG A 103 -9.45 10.29 4.51
CA ARG A 103 -8.72 10.99 5.58
C ARG A 103 -7.30 10.48 5.79
N LEU A 104 -7.07 9.19 5.56
CA LEU A 104 -5.74 8.58 5.63
C LEU A 104 -4.85 9.03 4.47
N LEU A 105 -5.45 9.24 3.30
CA LEU A 105 -4.77 9.75 2.11
C LEU A 105 -4.54 11.27 2.14
N LEU A 106 -5.35 12.03 2.89
CA LEU A 106 -5.16 13.47 3.05
C LEU A 106 -3.74 13.81 3.53
N GLY A 107 -3.01 14.54 2.71
CA GLY A 107 -1.64 14.97 2.99
C GLY A 107 -0.57 13.93 2.65
N LEU A 108 -0.93 12.81 2.01
CA LEU A 108 0.04 11.98 1.30
C LEU A 108 0.35 12.62 -0.06
N SER A 109 1.61 12.57 -0.46
CA SER A 109 1.98 12.95 -1.82
C SER A 109 1.51 11.84 -2.78
N ALA A 110 0.67 12.20 -3.74
CA ALA A 110 0.47 11.41 -4.94
C ALA A 110 1.71 11.63 -5.82
N ALA A 111 2.75 10.84 -5.58
CA ALA A 111 3.94 10.92 -6.42
C ALA A 111 3.58 10.32 -7.80
N PRO A 112 3.87 11.02 -8.92
CA PRO A 112 3.82 10.37 -10.22
C PRO A 112 4.81 9.20 -10.18
N MET A 113 4.30 7.98 -10.26
CA MET A 113 5.17 6.83 -10.45
C MET A 113 5.75 6.94 -11.87
N PRO A 114 7.07 6.75 -12.07
CA PRO A 114 7.59 6.60 -13.42
C PRO A 114 6.86 5.44 -14.10
N ASP A 115 6.63 5.54 -15.41
CA ASP A 115 5.84 4.59 -16.23
C ASP A 115 6.25 3.10 -16.04
N GLU A 116 7.47 2.84 -15.58
CA GLU A 116 7.99 1.49 -15.29
C GLU A 116 7.64 0.94 -13.90
N ALA A 117 7.01 1.73 -13.04
CA ALA A 117 6.81 1.41 -11.64
C ALA A 117 5.40 0.89 -11.33
N LEU A 118 4.72 0.40 -12.37
CA LEU A 118 3.60 -0.51 -12.26
C LEU A 118 3.98 -1.63 -11.27
N CYS A 119 3.26 -1.67 -10.16
CA CYS A 119 3.08 -2.94 -9.45
C CYS A 119 2.12 -3.85 -10.23
N TRP A 120 2.35 -3.99 -11.54
CA TRP A 120 2.31 -5.30 -12.11
C TRP A 120 3.60 -5.96 -11.66
N PRO A 121 3.56 -6.82 -10.63
CA PRO A 121 4.76 -7.49 -10.27
C PRO A 121 5.11 -8.32 -11.50
N SER A 122 6.30 -8.13 -12.08
CA SER A 122 6.90 -9.17 -12.91
C SER A 122 6.66 -10.51 -12.19
N TRP A 123 6.50 -11.61 -12.92
CA TRP A 123 6.18 -12.91 -12.29
C TRP A 123 7.08 -13.20 -11.06
N ARG A 124 8.32 -12.71 -11.05
CA ARG A 124 9.28 -12.76 -9.94
C ARG A 124 8.80 -12.07 -8.67
N VAL A 125 8.20 -10.90 -8.77
CA VAL A 125 7.64 -10.17 -7.62
C VAL A 125 6.34 -10.85 -7.16
N ARG A 126 5.54 -11.46 -8.05
CA ARG A 126 4.35 -12.26 -7.66
C ARG A 126 4.71 -13.45 -6.78
N LEU A 127 5.85 -14.09 -7.03
CA LEU A 127 6.30 -15.22 -6.21
C LEU A 127 6.65 -14.83 -4.77
N ARG A 128 7.09 -13.58 -4.56
CA ARG A 128 7.51 -13.06 -3.25
C ARG A 128 6.40 -12.37 -2.47
N TRP A 129 5.38 -11.88 -3.14
CA TRP A 129 4.27 -11.17 -2.50
C TRP A 129 3.06 -12.09 -2.27
N ARG A 130 2.28 -11.78 -1.25
CA ARG A 130 1.01 -12.46 -0.92
C ARG A 130 -0.05 -11.40 -0.68
N ALA A 131 -1.29 -11.75 -0.98
CA ALA A 131 -2.47 -10.93 -0.70
C ALA A 131 -3.30 -11.59 0.41
N ARG A 132 -3.63 -10.85 1.47
CA ARG A 132 -4.55 -11.36 2.49
C ARG A 132 -5.57 -10.30 2.85
N THR A 133 -6.83 -10.72 2.89
CA THR A 133 -7.91 -9.88 3.37
C THR A 133 -8.01 -9.96 4.88
N GLY A 134 -8.14 -8.80 5.51
CA GLY A 134 -8.16 -8.69 6.96
C GLY A 134 -8.45 -7.27 7.39
N ARG A 135 -8.44 -7.06 8.70
CA ARG A 135 -8.60 -5.74 9.31
C ARG A 135 -7.57 -5.55 10.40
N PHE A 136 -7.20 -4.30 10.65
CA PHE A 136 -6.37 -3.98 11.80
C PHE A 136 -7.22 -3.88 13.06
N LEU A 137 -6.71 -4.40 14.16
CA LEU A 137 -7.36 -4.35 15.46
C LEU A 137 -6.34 -3.99 16.53
N ASP A 138 -6.80 -3.33 17.57
CA ASP A 138 -6.04 -3.26 18.82
C ASP A 138 -6.31 -4.53 19.64
N THR A 139 -5.24 -5.19 20.06
CA THR A 139 -5.29 -6.35 20.95
C THR A 139 -4.37 -6.11 22.13
N ARG A 140 -4.95 -5.67 23.26
CA ARG A 140 -4.21 -5.34 24.50
C ARG A 140 -3.14 -4.25 24.30
N GLY A 141 -3.45 -3.20 23.53
CA GLY A 141 -2.52 -2.10 23.27
C GLY A 141 -1.48 -2.37 22.19
N SER A 142 -1.61 -3.48 21.46
CA SER A 142 -0.77 -3.82 20.31
C SER A 142 -1.65 -3.95 19.07
N LEU A 143 -1.28 -3.23 18.02
CA LEU A 143 -1.91 -3.34 16.72
C LEU A 143 -1.69 -4.77 16.18
N ARG A 144 -2.70 -5.36 15.55
CA ARG A 144 -2.60 -6.66 14.88
C ARG A 144 -3.37 -6.65 13.60
N PHE A 145 -2.88 -7.34 12.58
CA PHE A 145 -3.66 -7.63 11.39
C PHE A 145 -4.40 -8.96 11.58
N GLN A 146 -5.72 -8.90 11.72
CA GLN A 146 -6.56 -10.09 11.80
C GLN A 146 -7.08 -10.44 10.41
N PRO A 147 -6.74 -11.62 9.86
CA PRO A 147 -7.36 -12.12 8.63
C PRO A 147 -8.88 -12.21 8.80
N CYS A 148 -9.63 -11.70 7.83
CA CYS A 148 -11.09 -11.66 7.91
C CYS A 148 -11.67 -13.08 7.81
N SER A 149 -12.43 -13.49 8.82
CA SER A 149 -13.34 -14.65 8.79
C SER A 149 -14.82 -14.24 8.87
N ALA A 150 -15.09 -12.96 9.08
CA ALA A 150 -16.45 -12.41 9.15
C ALA A 150 -17.08 -12.30 7.75
N PRO A 151 -18.42 -12.35 7.64
CA PRO A 151 -19.10 -12.20 6.36
C PRO A 151 -18.88 -10.78 5.81
N MET A 152 -18.23 -10.70 4.66
CA MET A 152 -18.16 -9.51 3.82
C MET A 152 -19.38 -9.46 2.90
N SER A 153 -19.64 -8.30 2.30
CA SER A 153 -20.52 -8.20 1.13
C SER A 153 -20.07 -9.17 0.03
N ALA A 154 -21.00 -9.61 -0.81
CA ALA A 154 -20.69 -10.50 -1.93
C ALA A 154 -19.65 -9.89 -2.89
N SER A 155 -19.71 -8.57 -3.12
CA SER A 155 -18.71 -7.84 -3.90
C SER A 155 -17.34 -7.84 -3.23
N GLY A 156 -17.28 -7.57 -1.92
CA GLY A 156 -16.02 -7.57 -1.18
C GLY A 156 -15.37 -8.94 -1.15
N GLN A 157 -16.16 -10.00 -0.97
CA GLN A 157 -15.67 -11.37 -1.05
C GLN A 157 -15.07 -11.70 -2.42
N ARG A 158 -15.77 -11.38 -3.52
CA ARG A 158 -15.25 -11.66 -4.87
C ARG A 158 -13.97 -10.88 -5.19
N ILE A 159 -13.88 -9.62 -4.77
CA ILE A 159 -12.67 -8.81 -4.95
C ILE A 159 -11.53 -9.37 -4.09
N ALA A 160 -11.78 -9.73 -2.84
CA ALA A 160 -10.82 -10.38 -1.96
C ALA A 160 -10.27 -11.68 -2.57
N GLU A 161 -11.15 -12.54 -3.07
CA GLU A 161 -10.77 -13.79 -3.76
C GLU A 161 -9.94 -13.52 -5.02
N ALA A 162 -10.31 -12.52 -5.82
CA ALA A 162 -9.56 -12.13 -7.02
C ALA A 162 -8.13 -11.66 -6.68
N TRP A 163 -7.97 -10.84 -5.63
CA TRP A 163 -6.66 -10.44 -5.13
C TRP A 163 -5.86 -11.64 -4.63
N CYS A 164 -6.47 -12.52 -3.83
CA CYS A 164 -5.83 -13.74 -3.35
C CYS A 164 -5.36 -14.62 -4.52
N ALA A 165 -6.23 -14.92 -5.49
CA ALA A 165 -5.90 -15.72 -6.66
C ALA A 165 -4.72 -15.13 -7.46
N ARG A 166 -4.72 -13.80 -7.66
CA ARG A 166 -3.69 -13.09 -8.41
C ARG A 166 -2.30 -13.15 -7.78
N TYR A 167 -2.20 -13.21 -6.45
CA TYR A 167 -0.94 -13.20 -5.69
C TYR A 167 -0.59 -14.55 -5.03
N HIS A 168 -1.50 -15.53 -5.05
CA HIS A 168 -1.25 -16.91 -4.59
C HIS A 168 -1.03 -17.89 -5.74
N CYS A 169 -1.53 -17.61 -6.95
CA CYS A 169 -1.26 -18.49 -8.09
C CYS A 169 0.15 -18.24 -8.64
N GLY A 170 1.15 -18.94 -8.08
CA GLY A 170 2.45 -19.12 -8.73
C GLY A 170 2.42 -20.09 -9.92
N ALA A 171 1.26 -20.69 -10.21
CA ALA A 171 1.11 -21.80 -11.16
C ALA A 171 0.39 -21.44 -12.48
N CYS A 172 -0.19 -20.24 -12.60
CA CYS A 172 -1.05 -19.87 -13.73
C CYS A 172 -0.27 -19.29 -14.94
N LEU A 173 1.06 -19.47 -14.99
CA LEU A 173 1.91 -19.03 -16.10
C LEU A 173 2.82 -20.20 -16.51
N ARG A 174 2.24 -21.22 -17.12
CA ARG A 174 2.92 -22.12 -18.05
C ARG A 174 2.22 -22.06 -19.38
#